data_AF-A0A069A5P0-F1
#
_entry.id   AF-A0A069A5P0-F1
#
_cell.length_a   1.000
_cell.length_b   1.000
_cell.length_c   1.000
_cell.angle_alpha   90.00
_cell.angle_beta   90.00
_cell.angle_gamma   90.00
#
_symmetry.space_group_name_H-M   'P 1'
#
loop_
_entity.id
_entity.type
_entity.pdbx_description
1 polymer ?
#
loop_
_entity_poly.entity_id
_entity_poly.type
_entity_poly.pdbx_seq_one_letter_code
_entity_poly.pdbx_strand_id
1 'polypeptide(L)'
;MLGVGLDDTKIKELGFTQQSINSYRGLKNKGLLSGIYILSERGYAKLLKILEDDIAWELYEKLVDGYFSMRKELNNPLLSASKELQAIFMLDKKQEVLETKIENVNEKLENFMDDAPLFNIECESIVKEVKKVATKSLGGHGSKAYKNKSLRGKVYNDIYHQIKREFGVDSYKAIKRCQLNKVLEIVNNYKLPIVFEEEIRLLNSQLSIVS
;
A
#
# COMPACT_ATOMS: atom_id res chain seq x y z
N MET A 1 -46.89 29.09 59.41
CA MET A 1 -47.39 28.38 58.21
C MET A 1 -46.19 27.85 57.44
N LEU A 2 -46.02 26.53 57.39
CA LEU A 2 -45.03 25.88 56.53
C LEU A 2 -45.45 26.13 55.07
N GLY A 3 -44.62 26.86 54.32
CA GLY A 3 -44.95 27.36 53.00
C GLY A 3 -45.09 26.25 51.97
N VAL A 4 -46.06 26.40 51.07
CA VAL A 4 -46.26 25.58 49.87
C VAL A 4 -44.92 25.44 49.13
N GLY A 5 -44.47 24.20 48.93
CA GLY A 5 -43.27 23.91 48.16
C GLY A 5 -43.46 24.27 46.68
N LEU A 6 -42.37 24.52 45.98
CA LEU A 6 -42.33 24.77 44.54
C LEU A 6 -42.84 23.51 43.85
N ASP A 7 -44.03 23.59 43.29
CA ASP A 7 -44.72 22.51 42.58
C ASP A 7 -44.68 22.69 41.07
N ASP A 8 -44.44 23.91 40.58
CA ASP A 8 -44.30 24.22 39.15
C ASP A 8 -43.11 23.49 38.50
N THR A 9 -43.43 22.51 37.65
CA THR A 9 -42.46 21.68 36.92
C THR A 9 -41.61 22.49 35.95
N LYS A 10 -42.18 23.50 35.29
CA LYS A 10 -41.48 24.32 34.30
C LYS A 10 -40.42 25.19 34.96
N ILE A 11 -40.73 25.73 36.15
CA ILE A 11 -39.77 26.51 36.95
C ILE A 11 -38.63 25.62 37.47
N LYS A 12 -38.90 24.35 37.81
CA LYS A 12 -37.87 23.37 38.19
C LYS A 12 -36.96 23.00 37.02
N GLU A 13 -37.52 22.77 35.84
CA GLU A 13 -36.75 22.47 34.62
C GLU A 13 -35.80 23.61 34.24
N LEU A 14 -36.18 24.86 34.53
CA LEU A 14 -35.33 26.04 34.37
C LEU A 14 -34.25 26.19 35.47
N GLY A 15 -34.14 25.22 36.39
CA GLY A 15 -33.08 25.16 37.41
C GLY A 15 -33.37 25.94 38.70
N PHE A 16 -34.58 26.51 38.87
CA PHE A 16 -34.93 27.19 40.11
C PHE A 16 -35.20 26.19 41.23
N THR A 17 -34.67 26.47 42.41
CA THR A 17 -34.81 25.64 43.60
C THR A 17 -35.74 26.30 44.62
N GLN A 18 -36.29 25.49 45.54
CA GLN A 18 -37.04 26.04 46.67
C GLN A 18 -36.18 27.04 47.47
N GLN A 19 -34.89 26.73 47.60
CA GLN A 19 -33.89 27.54 48.29
C GLN A 19 -33.72 28.90 47.60
N SER A 20 -33.60 28.96 46.28
CA SER A 20 -33.46 30.24 45.55
C SER A 20 -34.71 31.12 45.70
N ILE A 21 -35.91 30.52 45.68
CA ILE A 21 -37.17 31.25 45.87
C ILE A 21 -37.31 31.78 47.30
N ASN A 22 -36.96 30.96 48.30
CA ASN A 22 -37.00 31.37 49.70
C ASN A 22 -36.00 32.50 49.98
N SER A 23 -34.79 32.43 49.39
CA SER A 23 -33.78 33.49 49.48
C SER A 23 -34.29 34.81 48.91
N TYR A 24 -34.87 34.78 47.69
CA TYR A 24 -35.51 35.94 47.07
C TYR A 24 -36.60 36.56 47.97
N ARG A 25 -37.53 35.73 48.48
CA ARG A 25 -38.61 36.20 49.37
C ARG A 25 -38.05 36.86 50.63
N GLY A 26 -36.99 36.30 51.20
CA GLY A 26 -36.31 36.85 52.37
C GLY A 26 -35.67 38.21 52.11
N LEU A 27 -35.00 38.40 50.97
CA LEU A 27 -34.40 39.69 50.58
C LEU A 27 -35.46 40.77 50.33
N LYS A 28 -36.57 40.41 49.66
CA LYS A 28 -37.70 41.32 49.42
C LYS A 28 -38.35 41.81 50.72
N ASN A 29 -38.53 40.91 51.69
CA ASN A 29 -39.07 41.27 53.01
C ASN A 29 -38.15 42.21 53.81
N LYS A 30 -36.86 42.25 53.49
CA LYS A 30 -35.87 43.20 54.04
C LYS A 30 -35.84 44.54 53.30
N GLY A 31 -36.73 44.76 52.32
CA GLY A 31 -36.79 46.00 51.52
C GLY A 31 -35.69 46.12 50.46
N LEU A 32 -34.93 45.05 50.18
CA LEU A 32 -33.90 45.06 49.15
C LEU A 32 -34.51 44.90 47.75
N LEU A 33 -33.93 45.59 46.77
CA LEU A 33 -34.25 45.42 45.35
C LEU A 33 -33.69 44.07 44.86
N SER A 34 -34.46 43.00 45.07
CA SER A 34 -34.12 41.65 44.60
C SER A 34 -35.13 41.17 43.56
N GLY A 35 -34.67 40.45 42.54
CA GLY A 35 -35.49 39.86 41.48
C GLY A 35 -34.98 38.49 41.04
N ILE A 36 -35.86 37.68 40.47
CA ILE A 36 -35.52 36.43 39.79
C ILE A 36 -35.61 36.68 38.29
N TYR A 37 -34.54 36.39 37.55
CA TYR A 37 -34.46 36.64 36.11
C TYR A 37 -34.38 35.33 35.33
N ILE A 38 -35.11 35.27 34.22
CA ILE A 38 -35.00 34.22 33.22
C ILE A 38 -34.39 34.88 31.99
N LEU A 39 -33.25 34.35 31.55
CA LEU A 39 -32.50 34.91 30.43
C LEU A 39 -32.37 33.83 29.36
N SER A 40 -32.56 34.22 28.11
CA SER A 40 -32.09 33.39 27.01
C SER A 40 -30.56 33.38 27.02
N GLU A 41 -29.96 32.38 26.38
CA GLU A 41 -28.51 32.30 26.21
C GLU A 41 -27.93 33.60 25.60
N ARG A 42 -28.62 34.17 24.60
CA ARG A 42 -28.27 35.47 24.00
C ARG A 42 -28.42 36.64 24.97
N GLY A 43 -29.39 36.60 25.87
CA GLY A 43 -29.58 37.60 26.92
C GLY A 43 -28.48 37.52 27.97
N TYR A 44 -28.14 36.31 28.42
CA TYR A 44 -27.06 36.06 29.36
C TYR A 44 -25.70 36.48 28.80
N ALA A 45 -25.39 36.15 27.54
CA ALA A 45 -24.17 36.60 26.87
C ALA A 45 -24.04 38.13 26.80
N LYS A 46 -25.15 38.86 26.64
CA LYS A 46 -25.16 40.33 26.70
C LYS A 46 -24.90 40.86 28.10
N LEU A 47 -25.36 40.16 29.14
CA LEU A 47 -25.06 40.53 30.54
C LEU A 47 -23.60 40.31 30.87
N LEU A 48 -22.99 39.21 30.44
CA LEU A 48 -21.56 38.95 30.63
C LEU A 48 -20.68 40.08 30.06
N LYS A 49 -21.14 40.79 29.02
CA LYS A 49 -20.43 41.96 28.47
C LYS A 49 -20.42 43.18 29.40
N ILE A 50 -21.39 43.28 30.31
CA ILE A 50 -21.57 44.41 31.23
C ILE A 50 -20.96 44.08 32.61
N LEU A 51 -20.78 42.80 32.91
CA LEU A 51 -20.14 42.32 34.14
C LEU A 51 -18.62 42.36 33.97
N GLU A 52 -17.92 42.93 34.95
CA GLU A 52 -16.45 43.03 34.98
C GLU A 52 -15.83 41.99 35.95
N ASP A 53 -16.45 40.83 36.12
CA ASP A 53 -15.95 39.77 37.02
C ASP A 53 -15.12 38.70 36.27
N ASP A 54 -14.27 37.98 37.02
CA ASP A 54 -13.38 36.95 36.45
C ASP A 54 -14.16 35.82 35.75
N ILE A 55 -15.38 35.53 36.24
CA ILE A 55 -16.29 34.52 35.67
C ILE A 55 -16.82 34.98 34.30
N ALA A 56 -17.14 36.26 34.15
CA ALA A 56 -17.58 36.83 32.88
C ALA A 56 -16.46 36.78 31.83
N TRP A 57 -15.21 37.03 32.23
CA TRP A 57 -14.06 36.87 31.34
C TRP A 57 -13.88 35.43 30.86
N GLU A 58 -13.91 34.44 31.75
CA GLU A 58 -13.75 33.02 31.38
C GLU A 58 -14.87 32.55 30.41
N LEU A 59 -16.11 32.93 30.68
CA LEU A 59 -17.24 32.59 29.82
C LEU A 59 -17.18 33.31 28.47
N TYR A 60 -16.71 34.56 28.46
CA TYR A 60 -16.49 35.32 27.24
C TYR A 60 -15.43 34.67 26.36
N GLU A 61 -14.29 34.25 26.93
CA GLU A 61 -13.24 33.52 26.20
C GLU A 61 -13.79 32.24 25.56
N LYS A 62 -14.56 31.44 26.30
CA LYS A 62 -15.21 30.23 25.76
C LYS A 62 -16.13 30.52 24.58
N LEU A 63 -16.91 31.60 24.65
CA LEU A 63 -17.79 32.02 23.54
C LEU A 63 -16.98 32.46 22.31
N VAL A 64 -15.90 33.20 22.53
CA VAL A 64 -14.99 33.67 21.48
C VAL A 64 -14.26 32.50 20.82
N ASP A 65 -13.73 31.56 21.61
CA ASP A 65 -13.07 30.35 21.13
C ASP A 65 -14.01 29.46 20.31
N GLY A 66 -15.25 29.30 20.79
CA GLY A 66 -16.30 28.59 20.05
C GLY A 66 -16.57 29.26 18.69
N TYR A 67 -16.68 30.59 18.65
CA TYR A 67 -16.86 31.35 17.40
C TYR A 67 -15.71 31.14 16.41
N PHE A 68 -14.46 31.23 16.87
CA PHE A 68 -13.30 31.06 15.99
C PHE A 68 -13.10 29.62 15.54
N SER A 69 -13.40 28.64 16.40
CA SER A 69 -13.38 27.21 16.05
C SER A 69 -14.41 26.91 14.97
N MET A 70 -15.66 27.36 15.16
CA MET A 70 -16.72 27.23 14.16
C MET A 70 -16.37 27.94 12.85
N ARG A 71 -15.75 29.13 12.89
CA ARG A 71 -15.31 29.85 11.70
C ARG A 71 -14.22 29.09 10.93
N LYS A 72 -13.27 28.45 11.62
CA LYS A 72 -12.25 27.61 10.97
C LYS A 72 -12.87 26.41 10.26
N GLU A 73 -13.86 25.77 10.88
CA GLU A 73 -14.60 24.66 10.29
C GLU A 73 -15.46 25.11 9.10
N LEU A 74 -16.17 26.24 9.21
CA LEU A 74 -17.01 26.78 8.15
C LEU A 74 -16.19 27.24 6.92
N ASN A 75 -14.98 27.76 7.18
CA ASN A 75 -14.02 28.14 6.14
C ASN A 75 -13.31 26.94 5.51
N ASN A 76 -13.56 25.71 5.96
CA ASN A 76 -13.18 24.53 5.22
C ASN A 76 -14.17 24.38 4.05
N PRO A 77 -13.74 24.58 2.78
CA PRO A 77 -14.63 24.54 1.62
C PRO A 77 -15.38 23.21 1.50
N LEU A 78 -14.85 22.15 2.12
CA LEU A 78 -15.45 20.83 2.17
C LEU A 78 -16.64 20.78 3.13
N LEU A 79 -16.62 21.46 4.28
CA LEU A 79 -17.73 21.43 5.26
C LEU A 79 -18.87 22.37 4.88
N SER A 80 -18.57 23.45 4.15
CA SER A 80 -19.55 24.38 3.59
C SER A 80 -20.15 23.90 2.26
N ALA A 81 -19.59 22.84 1.66
CA ALA A 81 -20.13 22.17 0.49
C ALA A 81 -21.36 21.31 0.82
N SER A 82 -22.24 21.10 -0.16
CA SER A 82 -23.39 20.19 -0.01
C SER A 82 -22.90 18.77 0.32
N LYS A 83 -23.76 17.96 0.95
CA LYS A 83 -23.40 16.56 1.30
C LYS A 83 -23.00 15.75 0.07
N GLU A 84 -23.62 16.05 -1.07
CA GLU A 84 -23.32 15.46 -2.37
C GLU A 84 -21.90 15.82 -2.81
N LEU A 85 -21.50 17.10 -2.70
CA LEU A 85 -20.17 17.55 -3.09
C LEU A 85 -19.07 17.04 -2.13
N GLN A 86 -19.37 16.96 -0.82
CA GLN A 86 -18.50 16.28 0.16
C GLN A 86 -18.25 14.81 -0.22
N ALA A 87 -19.31 14.09 -0.60
CA ALA A 87 -19.19 12.72 -1.04
C ALA A 87 -18.33 12.59 -2.30
N ILE A 88 -18.49 13.48 -3.28
CA ILE A 88 -17.67 13.51 -4.51
C ILE A 88 -16.18 13.67 -4.16
N PHE A 89 -15.80 14.67 -3.35
CA PHE A 89 -14.40 14.85 -2.95
C PHE A 89 -13.84 13.67 -2.15
N MET A 90 -14.68 13.03 -1.32
CA MET A 90 -14.26 11.85 -0.58
C MET A 90 -14.04 10.65 -1.52
N LEU A 91 -14.87 10.50 -2.55
CA LEU A 91 -14.70 9.49 -3.59
C LEU A 91 -13.44 9.76 -4.42
N ASP A 92 -13.20 11.01 -4.81
CA ASP A 92 -12.02 11.44 -5.59
C ASP A 92 -10.72 11.12 -4.85
N LYS A 93 -10.63 11.50 -3.57
CA LYS A 93 -9.48 11.12 -2.71
C LYS A 93 -9.31 9.61 -2.59
N LYS A 94 -10.40 8.86 -2.47
CA LYS A 94 -10.34 7.39 -2.42
C LYS A 94 -9.86 6.82 -3.75
N GLN A 95 -10.24 7.43 -4.87
CA GLN A 95 -9.82 7.03 -6.19
C GLN A 95 -8.32 7.29 -6.42
N GLU A 96 -7.80 8.45 -6.05
CA GLU A 96 -6.36 8.76 -6.10
C GLU A 96 -5.53 7.75 -5.29
N VAL A 97 -5.99 7.41 -4.08
CA VAL A 97 -5.36 6.38 -3.24
C VAL A 97 -5.45 4.99 -3.89
N LEU A 98 -6.55 4.68 -4.57
CA LEU A 98 -6.72 3.40 -5.26
C LEU A 98 -5.79 3.29 -6.47
N GLU A 99 -5.68 4.34 -7.28
CA GLU A 99 -4.77 4.43 -8.43
C GLU A 99 -3.32 4.24 -7.98
N THR A 100 -2.91 4.92 -6.90
CA THR A 100 -1.56 4.75 -6.32
C THR A 100 -1.32 3.30 -5.85
N LYS A 101 -2.32 2.65 -5.26
CA LYS A 101 -2.21 1.25 -4.84
C LYS A 101 -2.09 0.30 -6.03
N ILE A 102 -2.83 0.56 -7.11
CA ILE A 102 -2.75 -0.23 -8.34
C ILE A 102 -1.36 -0.12 -8.95
N GLU A 103 -0.81 1.09 -9.05
CA GLU A 103 0.56 1.35 -9.54
C GLU A 103 1.58 0.54 -8.73
N ASN A 104 1.50 0.60 -7.39
CA ASN A 104 2.40 -0.13 -6.51
C ASN A 104 2.28 -1.66 -6.63
N VAL A 105 1.06 -2.16 -6.82
CA VAL A 105 0.82 -3.60 -7.03
C VAL A 105 1.40 -4.04 -8.37
N ASN A 106 1.24 -3.26 -9.43
CA ASN A 106 1.82 -3.54 -10.74
C ASN A 106 3.34 -3.59 -10.67
N GLU A 107 3.98 -2.59 -10.05
CA GLU A 107 5.43 -2.54 -9.88
C GLU A 107 5.96 -3.75 -9.09
N LYS A 108 5.27 -4.14 -8.00
CA LYS A 108 5.63 -5.34 -7.24
C LYS A 108 5.48 -6.62 -8.05
N LEU A 109 4.44 -6.69 -8.88
CA LEU A 109 4.18 -7.85 -9.72
C LEU A 109 5.26 -7.98 -10.78
N GLU A 110 5.63 -6.90 -11.47
CA GLU A 110 6.72 -6.89 -12.45
C GLU A 110 8.05 -7.34 -11.83
N ASN A 111 8.43 -6.75 -10.70
CA ASN A 111 9.64 -7.13 -9.97
C ASN A 111 9.62 -8.62 -9.57
N PHE A 112 8.47 -9.13 -9.11
CA PHE A 112 8.30 -10.54 -8.78
C PHE A 112 8.44 -11.44 -10.01
N MET A 113 7.89 -11.03 -11.16
CA MET A 113 8.00 -11.80 -12.41
C MET A 113 9.43 -11.82 -12.94
N ASP A 114 10.21 -10.77 -12.73
CA ASP A 114 11.61 -10.69 -13.13
C ASP A 114 12.51 -11.58 -12.26
N ASP A 115 12.26 -11.59 -10.95
CA ASP A 115 13.02 -12.40 -10.00
C ASP A 115 12.57 -13.87 -9.95
N ALA A 116 11.42 -14.20 -10.52
CA ALA A 116 10.93 -15.56 -10.60
C ALA A 116 11.93 -16.48 -11.33
N PRO A 117 12.08 -17.74 -10.88
CA PRO A 117 12.84 -18.73 -11.65
C PRO A 117 12.15 -19.00 -13.00
N LEU A 118 12.90 -19.59 -13.94
CA LEU A 118 12.34 -20.02 -15.23
C LEU A 118 11.14 -20.94 -15.04
N PHE A 119 10.06 -20.70 -15.80
CA PHE A 119 8.99 -21.66 -15.90
C PHE A 119 9.33 -22.77 -16.91
N ASN A 120 8.43 -23.74 -17.02
CA ASN A 120 8.65 -24.92 -17.85
C ASN A 120 8.83 -24.55 -19.33
N ILE A 121 8.09 -23.56 -19.84
CA ILE A 121 8.15 -23.16 -21.25
C ILE A 121 9.50 -22.51 -21.61
N GLU A 122 10.07 -21.70 -20.71
CA GLU A 122 11.39 -21.13 -20.89
C GLU A 122 12.48 -22.20 -20.75
N CYS A 123 12.32 -23.14 -19.81
CA CYS A 123 13.21 -24.29 -19.67
C CYS A 123 13.26 -25.14 -20.95
N GLU A 124 12.12 -25.42 -21.58
CA GLU A 124 12.04 -26.15 -22.85
C GLU A 124 12.74 -25.41 -23.98
N SER A 125 12.62 -24.09 -24.01
CA SER A 125 13.29 -23.23 -25.01
C SER A 125 14.81 -23.33 -24.89
N ILE A 126 15.36 -23.29 -23.66
CA ILE A 126 16.79 -23.52 -23.41
C ILE A 126 17.21 -24.92 -23.86
N VAL A 127 16.46 -25.95 -23.48
CA VAL A 127 16.78 -27.35 -23.85
C VAL A 127 16.81 -27.52 -25.38
N LYS A 128 15.89 -26.88 -26.09
CA LYS A 128 15.86 -26.88 -27.56
C LYS A 128 17.11 -26.24 -28.15
N GLU A 129 17.52 -25.09 -27.64
CA GLU A 129 18.71 -24.39 -28.14
C GLU A 129 19.99 -25.16 -27.82
N VAL A 130 20.11 -25.71 -26.60
CA VAL A 130 21.24 -26.58 -26.21
C VAL A 130 21.33 -27.80 -27.13
N LYS A 131 20.20 -28.46 -27.41
CA LYS A 131 20.18 -29.63 -28.33
C LYS A 131 20.67 -29.25 -29.73
N LYS A 132 20.25 -28.09 -30.24
CA LYS A 132 20.65 -27.58 -31.56
C LYS A 132 22.16 -27.31 -31.61
N VAL A 133 22.68 -26.57 -30.64
CA VAL A 133 24.11 -26.25 -30.55
C VAL A 133 24.97 -27.50 -30.36
N ALA A 134 24.64 -28.35 -29.39
CA ALA A 134 25.38 -29.59 -29.13
C ALA A 134 25.40 -30.53 -30.35
N THR A 135 24.27 -30.68 -31.03
CA THR A 135 24.17 -31.47 -32.27
C THR A 135 25.10 -30.91 -33.35
N LYS A 136 25.09 -29.58 -33.54
CA LYS A 136 25.93 -28.91 -34.51
C LYS A 136 27.42 -29.14 -34.19
N SER A 137 27.82 -28.98 -32.93
CA SER A 137 29.19 -29.20 -32.47
C SER A 137 29.68 -30.64 -32.66
N LEU A 138 28.77 -31.63 -32.55
CA LEU A 138 29.08 -33.05 -32.77
C LEU A 138 29.12 -33.46 -34.26
N GLY A 139 28.79 -32.56 -35.20
CA GLY A 139 28.75 -32.84 -36.64
C GLY A 139 27.43 -33.40 -37.15
N GLY A 140 26.32 -33.24 -36.41
CA GLY A 140 24.96 -33.62 -36.83
C GLY A 140 24.49 -35.00 -36.34
N HIS A 141 23.20 -35.30 -36.47
CA HIS A 141 22.59 -36.54 -35.93
C HIS A 141 23.17 -37.83 -36.53
N GLY A 142 23.66 -37.78 -37.77
CA GLY A 142 24.25 -38.92 -38.46
C GLY A 142 25.69 -39.24 -38.04
N SER A 143 26.37 -38.30 -37.37
CA SER A 143 27.81 -38.40 -37.08
C SER A 143 28.13 -39.50 -36.07
N LYS A 144 29.33 -40.06 -36.17
CA LYS A 144 29.81 -41.08 -35.20
C LYS A 144 29.95 -40.48 -33.81
N ALA A 145 30.43 -39.24 -33.71
CA ALA A 145 30.53 -38.51 -32.45
C ALA A 145 29.17 -38.31 -31.77
N TYR A 146 28.11 -37.98 -32.53
CA TYR A 146 26.77 -37.83 -31.98
C TYR A 146 26.17 -39.16 -31.50
N LYS A 147 26.47 -40.26 -32.20
CA LYS A 147 26.04 -41.61 -31.82
C LYS A 147 26.79 -42.14 -30.60
N ASN A 148 28.00 -41.65 -30.31
CA ASN A 148 28.74 -41.99 -29.11
C ASN A 148 28.08 -41.37 -27.86
N LYS A 149 27.41 -42.21 -27.05
CA LYS A 149 26.66 -41.78 -25.85
C LYS A 149 27.54 -41.07 -24.81
N SER A 150 28.79 -41.52 -24.64
CA SER A 150 29.72 -40.95 -23.65
C SER A 150 30.16 -39.55 -24.06
N LEU A 151 30.68 -39.41 -25.28
CA LEU A 151 31.13 -38.11 -25.81
C LEU A 151 29.97 -37.11 -25.92
N ARG A 152 28.82 -37.54 -26.45
CA ARG A 152 27.61 -36.70 -26.48
C ARG A 152 27.24 -36.24 -25.08
N GLY A 153 27.21 -37.14 -24.10
CA GLY A 153 26.93 -36.79 -22.70
C GLY A 153 27.88 -35.72 -22.15
N LYS A 154 29.19 -35.85 -22.42
CA LYS A 154 30.21 -34.86 -22.02
C LYS A 154 29.94 -33.47 -22.62
N VAL A 155 29.68 -33.39 -23.93
CA VAL A 155 29.41 -32.12 -24.63
C VAL A 155 28.15 -31.44 -24.08
N TYR A 156 27.06 -32.19 -23.90
CA TYR A 156 25.84 -31.63 -23.32
C TYR A 156 26.06 -31.13 -21.89
N ASN A 157 26.75 -31.93 -21.06
CA ASN A 157 27.05 -31.54 -19.69
C ASN A 157 27.92 -30.29 -19.64
N ASP A 158 28.91 -30.16 -20.52
CA ASP A 158 29.78 -28.99 -20.59
C ASP A 158 29.00 -27.70 -20.90
N ILE A 159 28.08 -27.74 -21.86
CA ILE A 159 27.19 -26.61 -22.16
C ILE A 159 26.35 -26.24 -20.93
N TYR A 160 25.73 -27.22 -20.25
CA TYR A 160 24.97 -26.95 -19.03
C TYR A 160 25.85 -26.46 -17.87
N HIS A 161 27.10 -26.92 -17.78
CA HIS A 161 28.07 -26.44 -16.79
C HIS A 161 28.49 -25.00 -17.06
N GLN A 162 28.67 -24.61 -18.32
CA GLN A 162 28.92 -23.22 -18.67
C GLN A 162 27.74 -22.34 -18.24
N ILE A 163 26.51 -22.71 -18.61
CA ILE A 163 25.31 -21.96 -18.18
C ILE A 163 25.32 -21.80 -16.65
N LYS A 164 25.43 -22.90 -15.90
CA LYS A 164 25.44 -22.86 -14.43
C LYS A 164 26.56 -22.00 -13.85
N ARG A 165 27.75 -22.05 -14.45
CA ARG A 165 28.92 -21.27 -14.03
C ARG A 165 28.74 -19.77 -14.26
N GLU A 166 28.23 -19.37 -15.43
CA GLU A 166 28.02 -17.95 -15.77
C GLU A 166 26.96 -17.30 -14.87
N PHE A 167 25.96 -18.06 -14.43
CA PHE A 167 24.88 -17.56 -13.58
C PHE A 167 25.06 -17.87 -12.08
N GLY A 168 26.11 -18.63 -11.70
CA GLY A 168 26.37 -18.99 -10.31
C GLY A 168 25.29 -19.85 -9.66
N VAL A 169 24.67 -20.76 -10.41
CA VAL A 169 23.54 -21.59 -9.96
C VAL A 169 23.81 -23.09 -10.11
N ASP A 170 23.24 -23.89 -9.21
CA ASP A 170 23.36 -25.36 -9.27
C ASP A 170 22.47 -26.00 -10.35
N SER A 171 21.42 -25.29 -10.76
CA SER A 171 20.47 -25.72 -11.76
C SER A 171 20.14 -24.56 -12.69
N TYR A 172 20.20 -24.79 -14.00
CA TYR A 172 19.79 -23.78 -14.98
C TYR A 172 18.31 -23.36 -14.79
N LYS A 173 17.47 -24.21 -14.19
CA LYS A 173 16.06 -23.90 -13.88
C LYS A 173 15.90 -22.82 -12.83
N ALA A 174 16.92 -22.59 -12.00
CA ALA A 174 16.91 -21.57 -10.95
C ALA A 174 17.32 -20.18 -11.47
N ILE A 175 17.69 -20.06 -12.74
CA ILE A 175 18.03 -18.78 -13.36
C ILE A 175 16.78 -17.89 -13.35
N LYS A 176 16.97 -16.60 -13.12
CA LYS A 176 15.88 -15.62 -13.14
C LYS A 176 15.27 -15.51 -14.53
N ARG A 177 13.95 -15.36 -14.61
CA ARG A 177 13.20 -15.32 -15.87
C ARG A 177 13.64 -14.18 -16.77
N CYS A 178 13.90 -13.00 -16.20
CA CYS A 178 14.41 -11.84 -16.93
C CYS A 178 15.76 -12.10 -17.63
N GLN A 179 16.51 -13.11 -17.19
CA GLN A 179 17.83 -13.46 -17.74
C GLN A 179 17.78 -14.50 -18.87
N LEU A 180 16.59 -14.96 -19.27
CA LEU A 180 16.43 -15.98 -20.32
C LEU A 180 17.19 -15.64 -21.61
N ASN A 181 17.07 -14.40 -22.10
CA ASN A 181 17.73 -13.98 -23.34
C ASN A 181 19.25 -14.12 -23.25
N LYS A 182 19.83 -13.80 -22.09
CA LYS A 182 21.27 -13.93 -21.84
C LYS A 182 21.69 -15.40 -21.81
N VAL A 183 20.86 -16.30 -21.27
CA VAL A 183 21.11 -17.75 -21.33
C VAL A 183 21.17 -18.22 -22.79
N LEU A 184 20.20 -17.81 -23.61
CA LEU A 184 20.14 -18.19 -25.01
C LEU A 184 21.33 -17.66 -25.80
N GLU A 185 21.79 -16.44 -25.51
CA GLU A 185 23.01 -15.88 -26.11
C GLU A 185 24.26 -16.69 -25.75
N ILE A 186 24.43 -17.04 -24.47
CA ILE A 186 25.56 -17.87 -24.00
C ILE A 186 25.55 -19.24 -24.70
N VAL A 187 24.38 -19.87 -24.83
CA VAL A 187 24.25 -21.15 -25.52
C VAL A 187 24.60 -21.03 -27.00
N ASN A 188 24.09 -20.01 -27.69
CA ASN A 188 24.38 -19.80 -29.12
C ASN A 188 25.86 -19.52 -29.39
N ASN A 189 26.53 -18.83 -28.47
CA ASN A 189 27.94 -18.48 -28.57
C ASN A 189 28.89 -19.52 -27.93
N TYR A 190 28.37 -20.71 -27.61
CA TYR A 190 29.15 -21.79 -27.03
C TYR A 190 30.37 -22.16 -27.90
N LYS A 191 31.54 -22.17 -27.29
CA LYS A 191 32.80 -22.61 -27.93
C LYS A 191 33.18 -23.96 -27.36
N LEU A 192 33.37 -24.92 -28.26
CA LEU A 192 33.74 -26.27 -27.89
C LEU A 192 35.19 -26.28 -27.34
N PRO A 193 35.45 -26.92 -26.19
CA PRO A 193 36.81 -27.14 -25.70
C PRO A 193 37.66 -27.94 -26.69
N ILE A 194 38.95 -27.58 -26.82
CA ILE A 194 39.92 -28.19 -27.75
C ILE A 194 39.95 -29.72 -27.60
N VAL A 195 39.93 -30.22 -26.37
CA VAL A 195 39.93 -31.67 -26.08
C VAL A 195 38.73 -32.38 -26.73
N PHE A 196 37.54 -31.77 -26.67
CA PHE A 196 36.36 -32.35 -27.31
C PHE A 196 36.40 -32.17 -28.83
N GLU A 197 36.95 -31.07 -29.34
CA GLU A 197 37.09 -30.85 -30.77
C GLU A 197 37.97 -31.92 -31.43
N GLU A 198 39.11 -32.23 -30.82
CA GLU A 198 39.99 -33.30 -31.28
C GLU A 198 39.34 -34.69 -31.20
N GLU A 199 38.68 -35.01 -30.08
CA GLU A 199 37.98 -36.29 -29.88
C GLU A 199 36.85 -36.48 -30.91
N ILE A 200 36.06 -35.43 -31.17
CA ILE A 200 35.00 -35.42 -32.19
C ILE A 200 35.60 -35.59 -33.58
N ARG A 201 36.68 -34.87 -33.91
CA ARG A 201 37.34 -34.95 -35.21
C ARG A 201 37.82 -36.38 -35.49
N LEU A 202 38.52 -36.99 -34.54
CA LEU A 202 39.03 -38.35 -34.67
C LEU A 202 37.88 -39.35 -34.88
N LEU A 203 36.85 -39.32 -34.03
CA LEU A 203 35.71 -40.23 -34.14
C LEU A 203 34.94 -40.08 -35.44
N ASN A 204 34.74 -38.85 -35.91
CA ASN A 204 34.02 -38.60 -37.15
C ASN A 204 34.84 -38.95 -38.40
N SER A 205 36.18 -38.86 -38.33
CA SER A 205 37.08 -39.24 -39.44
C SER A 205 37.28 -40.75 -39.61
N GLN A 206 36.93 -41.56 -38.61
CA GLN A 206 37.01 -43.02 -38.73
C GLN A 206 36.09 -43.47 -39.86
N LEU A 207 36.63 -44.16 -40.86
CA LEU A 207 35.83 -44.78 -41.92
C LEU A 207 34.88 -45.83 -41.32
N SER A 208 33.64 -45.88 -41.80
CA SER A 208 32.78 -47.03 -41.58
C SER A 208 33.29 -48.14 -42.49
N ILE A 209 34.13 -49.04 -41.99
CA ILE A 209 34.37 -50.31 -42.69
C ILE A 209 33.07 -51.10 -42.55
N VAL A 210 32.22 -51.00 -43.57
CA VAL A 210 31.03 -51.84 -43.69
C VAL A 210 31.52 -53.23 -44.06
N SER A 211 31.43 -54.16 -43.11
CA SER A 211 31.49 -55.60 -43.35
C SER A 211 30.08 -56.16 -43.45
#